data_AF-U4KXS6-F1
#
_entry.id   AF-U4KXS6-F1
#
_cell.length_a   1.000
_cell.length_b   1.000
_cell.length_c   1.000
_cell.angle_alpha   90.00
_cell.angle_beta   90.00
_cell.angle_gamma   90.00
#
_symmetry.space_group_name_H-M   'P 1'
#
loop_
_entity.id
_entity.type
_entity.pdbx_description
1 polymer ?
#
loop_
_entity_poly.entity_id
_entity_poly.type
_entity_poly.pdbx_seq_one_letter_code
_entity_poly.pdbx_strand_id
1 'polypeptide(L)'
;MSAPPPPPPKPAAPADVTEPTFSLPALPDPPFVPAQLHTKSREDLQYLLHSPPLLNALFHTTHPIAASTSSVLTSALTTNLNLTSNLQTLETQLDSLRDSTQQKLLETKQLERVWRDKEKEMYQALQPYSSVAQEQRLRQAAEESEKMAEDIVERFLAGDGEVEEFLKTYREVRKVQTLRKERGARWREGRVAGWR
;
A
#
# COMPACT_ATOMS: atom_id res chain seq x y z
N MET A 1 -0.26 -2.05 -19.51
CA MET A 1 -1.14 -2.73 -18.53
C MET A 1 -0.23 -3.50 -17.59
N SER A 2 0.11 -2.90 -16.44
CA SER A 2 1.06 -3.51 -15.48
C SER A 2 0.32 -4.56 -14.65
N ALA A 3 0.81 -5.79 -14.66
CA ALA A 3 0.19 -6.90 -13.93
C ALA A 3 0.17 -6.60 -12.42
N PRO A 4 -0.90 -6.98 -11.69
CA PRO A 4 -0.94 -6.82 -10.24
C PRO A 4 0.21 -7.60 -9.59
N PRO A 5 0.86 -7.07 -8.54
CA PRO A 5 1.89 -7.79 -7.82
C PRO A 5 1.33 -9.12 -7.29
N PRO A 6 2.14 -10.19 -7.31
CA PRO A 6 1.68 -11.49 -6.83
C PRO A 6 1.24 -11.39 -5.37
N PRO A 7 0.17 -12.09 -4.97
CA PRO A 7 -0.27 -12.12 -3.58
C PRO A 7 0.89 -12.61 -2.69
N PRO A 8 1.02 -12.09 -1.46
CA PRO A 8 2.02 -12.60 -0.53
C PRO A 8 1.83 -14.11 -0.38
N PRO A 9 2.93 -14.89 -0.30
CA PRO A 9 2.83 -16.32 -0.05
C PRO A 9 2.01 -16.53 1.22
N LYS A 10 0.95 -17.34 1.10
CA LYS A 10 0.14 -17.79 2.23
C LYS A 10 1.10 -18.29 3.32
N PRO A 11 1.00 -17.82 4.58
CA PRO A 11 1.86 -18.34 5.63
C PRO A 11 1.74 -19.87 5.61
N ALA A 12 2.86 -20.54 5.39
CA ALA A 12 2.93 -21.98 5.51
C ALA A 12 2.29 -22.32 6.85
N ALA A 13 1.32 -23.24 6.83
CA ALA A 13 0.76 -23.82 8.05
C ALA A 13 1.93 -24.12 9.00
N PRO A 14 1.78 -23.87 10.32
CA PRO A 14 2.86 -24.09 11.27
C PRO A 14 3.39 -25.49 10.98
N ALA A 15 4.62 -25.54 10.47
CA ALA A 15 5.33 -26.79 10.29
C ALA A 15 5.22 -27.45 11.65
N ASP A 16 4.62 -28.63 11.64
CA ASP A 16 4.43 -29.53 12.77
C ASP A 16 5.52 -29.22 13.79
N VAL A 17 5.18 -28.47 14.83
CA VAL A 17 6.08 -28.29 15.97
C VAL A 17 6.03 -29.66 16.60
N THR A 18 6.83 -30.58 16.04
CA THR A 18 7.16 -31.83 16.67
C THR A 18 7.86 -31.34 17.92
N GLU A 19 7.09 -31.21 19.01
CA GLU A 19 7.66 -31.04 20.33
C GLU A 19 8.77 -32.07 20.41
N PRO A 20 10.04 -31.65 20.56
CA PRO A 20 11.09 -32.61 20.80
C PRO A 20 10.66 -33.35 22.06
N THR A 21 10.17 -34.57 21.88
CA THR A 21 9.79 -35.46 22.96
C THR A 21 11.10 -35.83 23.61
N PHE A 22 11.52 -35.00 24.57
CA PHE A 22 12.68 -35.24 25.38
C PHE A 22 12.35 -36.36 26.35
N SER A 23 12.34 -37.59 25.83
CA SER A 23 12.28 -38.79 26.63
C SER A 23 13.61 -38.90 27.37
N LEU A 24 13.59 -38.50 28.64
CA LEU A 24 14.67 -38.84 29.56
C LEU A 24 14.82 -40.38 29.55
N PRO A 25 16.01 -40.91 29.29
CA PRO A 25 16.24 -42.35 29.34
C PRO A 25 15.87 -42.87 30.73
N ALA A 26 15.06 -43.93 30.77
CA ALA A 26 14.62 -44.57 32.00
C ALA A 26 15.84 -45.00 32.84
N LEU A 27 15.77 -44.77 34.15
CA LEU A 27 16.81 -45.21 35.06
C LEU A 27 16.94 -46.74 34.97
N PRO A 28 18.17 -47.31 34.98
CA PRO A 28 18.35 -48.75 35.02
C PRO A 28 17.94 -49.26 36.41
N ASP A 29 17.02 -50.21 36.46
CA ASP A 29 16.81 -51.07 37.63
C ASP A 29 17.63 -52.36 37.42
N PRO A 30 18.63 -52.73 38.26
CA PRO A 30 19.00 -52.22 39.59
C PRO A 30 19.93 -50.99 39.61
N PRO A 31 20.11 -50.30 40.76
CA PRO A 31 20.94 -49.10 40.88
C PRO A 31 22.38 -49.36 40.41
N PHE A 32 22.80 -48.62 39.38
CA PHE A 32 24.13 -48.70 38.81
C PHE A 32 25.19 -48.21 39.82
N VAL A 33 26.02 -49.12 40.30
CA VAL A 33 27.22 -48.80 41.09
C VAL A 33 28.46 -49.10 40.23
N PRO A 34 29.31 -48.10 39.95
CA PRO A 34 30.55 -48.31 39.21
C PRO A 34 31.46 -49.32 39.92
N ALA A 35 32.01 -50.27 39.16
CA ALA A 35 32.89 -51.31 39.70
C ALA A 35 34.13 -50.75 40.45
N GLN A 36 34.53 -49.52 40.13
CA GLN A 36 35.65 -48.81 40.74
C GLN A 36 35.38 -48.39 42.19
N LEU A 37 34.11 -48.38 42.62
CA LEU A 37 33.71 -48.05 43.99
C LEU A 37 33.72 -49.27 44.93
N HIS A 38 33.75 -50.50 44.41
CA HIS A 38 33.76 -51.71 45.24
C HIS A 38 35.11 -51.97 45.93
N THR A 39 36.21 -51.36 45.47
CA THR A 39 37.58 -51.59 45.97
C THR A 39 38.11 -50.44 46.82
N LYS A 40 37.29 -49.45 47.16
CA LYS A 40 37.69 -48.23 47.89
C LYS A 40 37.42 -48.33 49.38
N SER A 41 38.25 -47.63 50.17
CA SER A 41 38.10 -47.56 51.62
C SER A 41 36.89 -46.70 52.01
N ARG A 42 36.38 -46.88 53.23
CA ARG A 42 35.24 -46.08 53.75
C ARG A 42 35.55 -44.58 53.79
N GLU A 43 36.79 -44.22 54.08
CA GLU A 43 37.26 -42.83 54.14
C GLU A 43 37.25 -42.19 52.74
N ASP A 44 37.69 -42.95 51.71
CA ASP A 44 37.66 -42.49 50.31
C ASP A 44 36.24 -42.33 49.77
N LEU A 45 35.32 -43.24 50.13
CA LEU A 45 33.91 -43.13 49.76
C LEU A 45 33.24 -41.93 50.42
N GLN A 46 33.60 -41.63 51.66
CA GLN A 46 33.12 -40.44 52.36
C GLN A 46 33.68 -39.17 51.69
N TYR A 47 34.96 -39.14 51.33
CA TYR A 47 35.56 -38.03 50.58
C TYR A 47 34.88 -37.82 49.20
N LEU A 48 34.58 -38.90 48.48
CA LEU A 48 33.89 -38.85 47.19
C LEU A 48 32.44 -38.35 47.32
N LEU A 49 31.74 -38.72 48.40
CA LEU A 49 30.39 -38.22 48.70
C LEU A 49 30.39 -36.72 49.05
N HIS A 50 31.45 -36.23 49.70
CA HIS A 50 31.60 -34.82 50.07
C HIS A 50 32.14 -33.95 48.92
N SER A 51 32.48 -34.53 47.76
CA SER A 51 33.02 -33.82 46.59
C SER A 51 32.10 -33.95 45.37
N PRO A 52 31.10 -33.05 45.24
CA PRO A 52 30.20 -32.99 44.08
C PRO A 52 30.88 -33.01 42.70
N PRO A 53 32.02 -32.33 42.45
CA PRO A 53 32.64 -32.36 41.12
C PRO A 53 33.24 -33.73 40.77
N LEU A 54 33.74 -34.48 41.76
CA LEU A 54 34.26 -35.83 41.54
C LEU A 54 33.12 -36.82 41.25
N LEU A 55 32.00 -36.68 41.96
CA LEU A 55 30.79 -37.47 41.70
C LEU A 55 30.25 -37.21 40.29
N ASN A 56 30.24 -35.95 39.85
CA ASN A 56 29.80 -35.59 38.51
C ASN A 56 30.74 -36.14 37.41
N ALA A 57 32.06 -36.01 37.60
CA ALA A 57 33.03 -36.59 36.67
C ALA A 57 32.92 -38.13 36.60
N LEU A 58 32.69 -38.78 37.74
CA LEU A 58 32.46 -40.22 37.82
C LEU A 58 31.16 -40.60 37.09
N PHE A 59 30.08 -39.84 37.26
CA PHE A 59 28.82 -40.07 36.55
C PHE A 59 29.02 -39.98 35.02
N HIS A 60 29.68 -38.92 34.54
CA HIS A 60 29.91 -38.73 33.11
C HIS A 60 30.83 -39.79 32.47
N THR A 61 31.73 -40.39 33.24
CA THR A 61 32.70 -41.37 32.72
C THR A 61 32.22 -42.81 32.85
N THR A 62 31.37 -43.12 33.82
CA THR A 62 30.97 -44.49 34.14
C THR A 62 29.53 -44.82 33.76
N HIS A 63 28.63 -43.83 33.78
CA HIS A 63 27.21 -44.08 33.61
C HIS A 63 26.81 -44.06 32.12
N PRO A 64 26.21 -45.13 31.56
CA PRO A 64 25.87 -45.20 30.14
C PRO A 64 24.82 -44.14 29.73
N ILE A 65 23.94 -43.75 30.65
CA ILE A 65 22.96 -42.66 30.43
C ILE A 65 23.61 -41.27 30.35
N ALA A 66 24.78 -41.03 30.96
CA ALA A 66 25.37 -39.70 30.95
C ALA A 66 25.79 -39.26 29.54
N ALA A 67 26.26 -40.21 28.73
CA ALA A 67 26.56 -39.97 27.31
C ALA A 67 25.27 -39.64 26.54
N SER A 68 24.19 -40.40 26.73
CA SER A 68 22.93 -40.17 26.02
C SER A 68 22.25 -38.86 26.42
N THR A 69 22.26 -38.48 27.70
CA THR A 69 21.71 -37.20 28.15
C THR A 69 22.53 -36.03 27.61
N SER A 70 23.86 -36.13 27.59
CA SER A 70 24.71 -35.10 27.00
C SER A 70 24.51 -34.97 25.49
N SER A 71 24.32 -36.08 24.75
CA SER A 71 24.03 -36.03 23.31
C SER A 71 22.66 -35.43 23.01
N VAL A 72 21.65 -35.70 23.85
CA VAL A 72 20.30 -35.12 23.71
C VAL A 72 20.32 -33.62 24.03
N LEU A 73 21.04 -33.20 25.07
CA LEU A 73 21.17 -31.78 25.41
C LEU A 73 21.95 -31.00 24.35
N THR A 74 23.04 -31.56 23.85
CA THR A 74 23.83 -30.91 22.78
C THR A 74 23.04 -30.84 21.49
N SER A 75 22.31 -31.89 21.10
CA SER A 75 21.44 -31.83 19.93
C SER A 75 20.34 -30.78 20.10
N ALA A 76 19.67 -30.72 21.26
CA ALA A 76 18.68 -29.69 21.59
C ALA A 76 19.24 -28.26 21.53
N LEU A 77 20.47 -28.06 22.02
CA LEU A 77 21.12 -26.77 21.98
C LEU A 77 21.45 -26.39 20.54
N THR A 78 21.98 -27.32 19.74
CA THR A 78 22.28 -27.05 18.32
C THR A 78 21.01 -26.76 17.51
N THR A 79 19.90 -27.46 17.76
CA THR A 79 18.64 -27.17 17.08
C THR A 79 18.10 -25.80 17.49
N ASN A 80 18.19 -25.44 18.77
CA ASN A 80 17.77 -24.12 19.25
C ASN A 80 18.60 -23.01 18.60
N LEU A 81 19.93 -23.14 18.54
CA LEU A 81 20.80 -22.18 17.86
C LEU A 81 20.46 -22.02 16.37
N ASN A 82 20.21 -23.14 15.67
CA ASN A 82 19.80 -23.12 14.26
C ASN A 82 18.45 -22.42 14.07
N LEU A 83 17.49 -22.67 14.97
CA LEU A 83 16.19 -21.98 14.95
C LEU A 83 16.36 -20.48 15.20
N THR A 84 17.19 -20.07 16.16
CA THR A 84 17.46 -18.65 16.40
C THR A 84 18.09 -17.97 15.19
N SER A 85 19.07 -18.61 14.52
CA SER A 85 19.65 -18.06 13.30
C SER A 85 18.65 -17.94 12.16
N ASN A 86 17.74 -18.92 12.03
CA ASN A 86 16.68 -18.89 11.02
C ASN A 86 15.67 -17.77 11.32
N LEU A 87 15.29 -17.59 12.59
CA LEU A 87 14.41 -16.50 12.99
C LEU A 87 15.05 -15.14 12.72
N GLN A 88 16.34 -14.98 12.99
CA GLN A 88 17.06 -13.74 12.73
C GLN A 88 17.12 -13.41 11.22
N THR A 89 17.36 -14.41 10.37
CA THR A 89 17.35 -14.19 8.91
C THR A 89 15.93 -13.83 8.41
N LEU A 90 14.89 -14.50 8.90
CA LEU A 90 13.51 -14.16 8.58
C LEU A 90 13.12 -12.76 9.05
N GLU A 91 13.58 -12.33 10.22
CA GLU A 91 13.36 -10.99 10.76
C GLU A 91 13.94 -9.92 9.81
N THR A 92 15.21 -10.06 9.40
CA THR A 92 15.83 -9.12 8.46
C THR A 92 15.11 -9.07 7.11
N GLN A 93 14.62 -10.22 6.62
CA GLN A 93 13.84 -10.28 5.38
C GLN A 93 12.49 -9.57 5.54
N LEU A 94 11.79 -9.80 6.64
CA LEU A 94 10.52 -9.13 6.94
C LEU A 94 10.69 -7.62 7.04
N ASP A 95 11.75 -7.13 7.67
CA ASP A 95 12.01 -5.70 7.77
C ASP A 95 12.30 -5.08 6.41
N SER A 96 13.14 -5.72 5.58
CA SER A 96 13.37 -5.23 4.21
C SER A 96 12.09 -5.21 3.35
N LEU A 97 11.19 -6.20 3.56
CA LEU A 97 9.91 -6.26 2.86
C LEU A 97 8.94 -5.19 3.36
N ARG A 98 8.92 -4.92 4.67
CA ARG A 98 8.16 -3.81 5.26
C ARG A 98 8.62 -2.47 4.69
N ASP A 99 9.92 -2.22 4.65
CA ASP A 99 10.46 -0.98 4.10
C ASP A 99 10.11 -0.83 2.62
N SER A 100 10.27 -1.89 1.82
CA SER A 100 9.90 -1.88 0.39
C SER A 100 8.41 -1.61 0.17
N THR A 101 7.54 -2.21 0.98
CA THR A 101 6.09 -2.02 0.87
C THR A 101 5.66 -0.62 1.33
N GLN A 102 6.29 -0.09 2.39
CA GLN A 102 6.07 1.28 2.84
C GLN A 102 6.48 2.29 1.76
N GLN A 103 7.65 2.12 1.13
CA GLN A 103 8.09 2.97 0.02
C GLN A 103 7.09 2.96 -1.14
N LYS A 104 6.66 1.77 -1.59
CA LYS A 104 5.64 1.63 -2.65
C LYS A 104 4.30 2.26 -2.25
N LEU A 105 3.91 2.15 -0.99
CA LEU A 105 2.69 2.81 -0.51
C LEU A 105 2.83 4.34 -0.58
N LEU A 106 3.97 4.89 -0.18
CA LEU A 106 4.21 6.33 -0.28
C LEU A 106 4.22 6.81 -1.74
N GLU A 107 4.90 6.08 -2.63
CA GLU A 107 4.92 6.38 -4.07
C GLU A 107 3.53 6.35 -4.70
N THR A 108 2.74 5.31 -4.42
CA THR A 108 1.36 5.21 -4.93
C THR A 108 0.49 6.34 -4.39
N LYS A 109 0.65 6.72 -3.11
CA LYS A 109 -0.07 7.86 -2.54
C LYS A 109 0.35 9.19 -3.17
N GLN A 110 1.61 9.37 -3.51
CA GLN A 110 2.08 10.54 -4.24
C GLN A 110 1.48 10.58 -5.65
N LEU A 111 1.51 9.47 -6.37
CA LEU A 111 0.92 9.36 -7.71
C LEU A 111 -0.60 9.61 -7.69
N GLU A 112 -1.29 9.12 -6.65
CA GLU A 112 -2.72 9.35 -6.44
C GLU A 112 -3.05 10.85 -6.27
N ARG A 113 -2.20 11.60 -5.57
CA ARG A 113 -2.35 13.06 -5.42
C ARG A 113 -2.15 13.77 -6.75
N VAL A 114 -1.05 13.46 -7.45
CA VAL A 114 -0.74 14.05 -8.76
C VAL A 114 -1.86 13.76 -9.76
N TRP A 115 -2.40 12.54 -9.77
CA TRP A 115 -3.51 12.18 -10.64
C TRP A 115 -4.78 12.98 -10.33
N ARG A 116 -5.14 13.14 -9.05
CA ARG A 116 -6.29 13.99 -8.67
C ARG A 116 -6.10 15.44 -9.06
N ASP A 117 -4.89 15.97 -8.99
CA ASP A 117 -4.62 17.34 -9.42
C ASP A 117 -4.75 17.46 -10.94
N LYS A 118 -4.26 16.48 -11.70
CA LYS A 118 -4.47 16.42 -13.17
C LYS A 118 -5.93 16.26 -13.56
N GLU A 119 -6.69 15.46 -12.83
CA GLU A 119 -8.13 15.31 -13.03
C GLU A 119 -8.85 16.64 -12.80
N LYS A 120 -8.51 17.37 -11.73
CA LYS A 120 -9.06 18.72 -11.49
C LYS A 120 -8.68 19.70 -12.60
N GLU A 121 -7.42 19.73 -13.03
CA GLU A 121 -6.96 20.56 -14.15
C GLU A 121 -7.75 20.25 -15.43
N MET A 122 -7.95 18.97 -15.73
CA MET A 122 -8.75 18.52 -16.88
C MET A 122 -10.19 19.01 -16.78
N TYR A 123 -10.84 18.82 -15.63
CA TYR A 123 -12.21 19.30 -15.44
C TYR A 123 -12.30 20.81 -15.55
N GLN A 124 -11.37 21.57 -14.97
CA GLN A 124 -11.29 23.03 -15.09
C GLN A 124 -11.12 23.48 -16.55
N ALA A 125 -10.25 22.80 -17.31
CA ALA A 125 -10.07 23.07 -18.73
C ALA A 125 -11.31 22.73 -19.56
N LEU A 126 -12.09 21.72 -19.16
CA LEU A 126 -13.31 21.29 -19.84
C LEU A 126 -14.54 22.14 -19.48
N GLN A 127 -14.60 22.77 -18.28
CA GLN A 127 -15.72 23.60 -17.83
C GLN A 127 -16.20 24.61 -18.89
N PRO A 128 -15.32 25.40 -19.55
CA PRO A 128 -15.68 26.31 -20.65
C PRO A 128 -16.36 25.68 -21.87
N TYR A 129 -16.11 24.40 -22.12
CA TYR A 129 -16.61 23.66 -23.27
C TYR A 129 -17.76 22.73 -22.91
N SER A 130 -18.23 22.77 -21.66
CA SER A 130 -19.48 22.12 -21.28
C SER A 130 -20.66 22.72 -22.07
N SER A 131 -21.67 21.91 -22.37
CA SER A 131 -22.87 22.37 -23.09
C SER A 131 -23.50 23.59 -22.41
N VAL A 132 -23.58 23.56 -21.07
CA VAL A 132 -24.15 24.64 -20.26
C VAL A 132 -23.31 25.91 -20.37
N ALA A 133 -21.97 25.84 -20.31
CA ALA A 133 -21.12 27.02 -20.46
C ALA A 133 -21.19 27.60 -21.89
N GLN A 134 -21.28 26.74 -22.90
CA GLN A 134 -21.44 27.18 -24.30
C GLN A 134 -22.81 27.85 -24.52
N GLU A 135 -23.89 27.30 -23.95
CA GLU A 135 -25.22 27.91 -23.96
C GLU A 135 -25.24 29.27 -23.27
N GLN A 136 -24.61 29.37 -22.09
CA GLN A 136 -24.50 30.63 -21.34
C GLN A 136 -23.74 31.68 -22.14
N ARG A 137 -22.61 31.32 -22.77
CA ARG A 137 -21.85 32.22 -23.66
C ARG A 137 -22.68 32.67 -24.86
N LEU A 138 -23.44 31.77 -25.49
CA LEU A 138 -24.31 32.12 -26.61
C LEU A 138 -25.42 33.09 -26.17
N ARG A 139 -25.99 32.88 -24.99
CA ARG A 139 -27.01 33.75 -24.40
C ARG A 139 -26.46 35.13 -24.09
N GLN A 140 -25.29 35.21 -23.43
CA GLN A 140 -24.60 36.46 -23.16
C GLN A 140 -24.29 37.22 -24.45
N ALA A 141 -23.75 36.54 -25.47
CA ALA A 141 -23.48 37.16 -26.77
C ALA A 141 -24.76 37.64 -27.48
N ALA A 142 -25.91 37.02 -27.25
CA ALA A 142 -27.20 37.48 -27.77
C ALA A 142 -27.68 38.76 -27.06
N GLU A 143 -27.57 38.79 -25.73
CA GLU A 143 -27.88 39.95 -24.90
C GLU A 143 -26.94 41.13 -25.19
N GLU A 144 -25.65 40.90 -25.39
CA GLU A 144 -24.67 41.91 -25.82
C GLU A 144 -25.01 42.50 -27.18
N SER A 145 -25.39 41.68 -28.17
CA SER A 145 -25.82 42.20 -29.47
C SER A 145 -27.13 42.97 -29.43
N GLU A 146 -27.99 42.70 -28.45
CA GLU A 146 -29.21 43.47 -28.22
C GLU A 146 -28.87 44.86 -27.69
N LYS A 147 -28.01 44.93 -26.67
CA LYS A 147 -27.50 46.20 -26.13
C LYS A 147 -26.76 47.00 -27.20
N MET A 148 -25.90 46.37 -28.01
CA MET A 148 -25.23 47.06 -29.12
C MET A 148 -26.23 47.65 -30.13
N ALA A 149 -27.35 46.98 -30.40
CA ALA A 149 -28.38 47.52 -31.29
C ALA A 149 -29.10 48.72 -30.67
N GLU A 150 -29.38 48.66 -29.36
CA GLU A 150 -29.96 49.77 -28.58
C GLU A 150 -29.00 50.96 -28.55
N ASP A 151 -27.72 50.75 -28.25
CA ASP A 151 -26.68 51.78 -28.23
C ASP A 151 -26.55 52.48 -29.60
N ILE A 152 -26.61 51.74 -30.71
CA ILE A 152 -26.57 52.33 -32.06
C ILE A 152 -27.80 53.22 -32.31
N VAL A 153 -28.97 52.82 -31.83
CA VAL A 153 -30.20 53.63 -31.93
C VAL A 153 -30.10 54.87 -31.06
N GLU A 154 -29.64 54.74 -29.81
CA GLU A 154 -29.46 55.88 -28.91
C GLU A 154 -28.47 56.91 -29.46
N ARG A 155 -27.35 56.46 -30.04
CA ARG A 155 -26.37 57.34 -30.68
C ARG A 155 -26.95 58.08 -31.88
N PHE A 156 -27.68 57.37 -32.74
CA PHE A 156 -28.35 57.99 -33.87
C PHE A 156 -29.39 59.03 -33.43
N LEU A 157 -30.19 58.74 -32.39
CA LEU A 157 -31.16 59.68 -31.82
C LEU A 157 -30.49 60.89 -31.15
N ALA A 158 -29.27 60.73 -30.63
CA ALA A 158 -28.45 61.81 -30.11
C ALA A 158 -27.81 62.69 -31.21
N GLY A 159 -28.01 62.36 -32.49
CA GLY A 159 -27.46 63.08 -33.64
C GLY A 159 -26.04 62.67 -34.02
N ASP A 160 -25.54 61.55 -33.49
CA ASP A 160 -24.22 60.98 -33.82
C ASP A 160 -24.36 60.04 -35.04
N GLY A 161 -23.99 60.53 -36.22
CA GLY A 161 -23.82 59.73 -37.45
C GLY A 161 -24.75 60.06 -38.62
N GLU A 162 -24.36 59.61 -39.83
CA GLU A 162 -25.16 59.72 -41.04
C GLU A 162 -26.19 58.59 -41.15
N VAL A 163 -27.36 58.89 -41.73
CA VAL A 163 -28.48 57.93 -41.88
C VAL A 163 -28.05 56.65 -42.60
N GLU A 164 -27.22 56.74 -43.62
CA GLU A 164 -26.78 55.56 -44.38
C GLU A 164 -25.86 54.65 -43.56
N GLU A 165 -24.97 55.22 -42.74
CA GLU A 165 -24.05 54.48 -41.89
C GLU A 165 -24.79 53.79 -40.73
N PHE A 166 -25.74 54.51 -40.13
CA PHE A 166 -26.66 53.94 -39.13
C PHE A 166 -27.43 52.75 -39.71
N LEU A 167 -28.05 52.90 -40.89
CA LEU A 167 -28.84 51.82 -41.49
C LEU A 167 -28.00 50.58 -41.82
N LYS A 168 -26.76 50.76 -42.29
CA LYS A 168 -25.83 49.65 -42.56
C LYS A 168 -25.46 48.92 -41.27
N THR A 169 -24.94 49.64 -40.29
CA THR A 169 -24.47 49.07 -39.01
C THR A 169 -25.61 48.43 -38.21
N TYR A 170 -26.76 49.09 -38.11
CA TYR A 170 -27.92 48.57 -37.39
C TYR A 170 -28.46 47.27 -38.01
N ARG A 171 -28.53 47.18 -39.35
CA ARG A 171 -28.97 45.95 -40.04
C ARG A 171 -28.01 44.79 -39.79
N GLU A 172 -26.70 45.05 -39.81
CA GLU A 172 -25.69 44.03 -39.56
C GLU A 172 -25.79 43.48 -38.13
N VAL A 173 -25.88 44.36 -37.12
CA VAL A 173 -26.03 43.96 -35.72
C VAL A 173 -27.34 43.21 -35.50
N ARG A 174 -28.46 43.69 -36.07
CA ARG A 174 -29.77 43.05 -35.92
C ARG A 174 -29.81 41.66 -36.54
N LYS A 175 -29.16 41.46 -37.70
CA LYS A 175 -29.01 40.15 -38.34
C LYS A 175 -28.23 39.18 -37.47
N VAL A 176 -27.15 39.63 -36.82
CA VAL A 176 -26.36 38.79 -35.91
C VAL A 176 -27.16 38.46 -34.64
N GLN A 177 -27.88 39.43 -34.09
CA GLN A 177 -28.73 39.23 -32.90
C GLN A 177 -29.82 38.18 -33.14
N THR A 178 -30.57 38.28 -34.25
CA THR A 178 -31.63 37.31 -34.58
C THR A 178 -31.06 35.92 -34.80
N LEU A 179 -29.93 35.80 -35.51
CA LEU A 179 -29.23 34.54 -35.72
C LEU A 179 -28.82 33.88 -34.38
N ARG A 180 -28.29 34.66 -33.42
CA ARG A 180 -27.91 34.14 -32.10
C ARG A 180 -29.14 33.68 -31.30
N LYS A 181 -30.25 34.44 -31.33
CA LYS A 181 -31.52 34.07 -30.68
C LYS A 181 -32.09 32.77 -31.26
N GLU A 182 -32.09 32.61 -32.58
CA GLU A 182 -32.55 31.37 -33.23
C GLU A 182 -31.67 30.17 -32.91
N ARG A 183 -30.33 30.34 -32.96
CA ARG A 183 -29.40 29.29 -32.58
C ARG A 183 -29.60 28.87 -31.12
N GLY A 184 -29.82 29.82 -30.21
CA GLY A 184 -30.11 29.53 -28.81
C GLY A 184 -31.47 28.82 -28.60
N ALA A 185 -32.49 29.16 -29.39
CA ALA A 185 -33.77 28.45 -29.36
C ALA A 185 -33.61 26.99 -29.85
N ARG A 186 -32.96 26.78 -31.00
CA ARG A 186 -32.64 25.44 -31.52
C ARG A 186 -31.78 24.65 -30.55
N TRP A 187 -30.90 25.33 -29.80
CA TRP A 187 -30.08 24.68 -28.81
C TRP A 187 -30.88 24.11 -27.65
N ARG A 188 -31.80 24.89 -27.08
CA ARG A 188 -32.71 24.43 -26.01
C ARG A 188 -33.60 23.27 -26.43
N GLU A 189 -33.90 23.17 -27.72
CA GLU A 189 -34.69 22.08 -28.30
C GLU A 189 -33.84 20.84 -28.66
N GLY A 190 -32.51 20.87 -28.43
CA GLY A 190 -31.59 19.79 -28.80
C GLY A 190 -31.31 19.69 -30.31
N ARG A 191 -31.73 20.67 -31.11
CA ARG A 191 -31.53 20.73 -32.57
C ARG A 191 -30.19 21.38 -32.97
N VAL A 192 -29.15 21.19 -32.15
CA VAL A 192 -27.83 21.83 -32.33
C VAL A 192 -26.99 21.13 -33.39
N ALA A 193 -27.16 19.82 -33.55
CA ALA A 193 -26.38 19.02 -34.48
C ALA A 193 -27.21 18.66 -35.70
N GLY A 194 -26.91 19.31 -36.84
CA GLY A 194 -27.21 18.78 -38.17
C GLY A 194 -26.27 17.63 -38.55
N TRP A 195 -25.96 16.75 -37.61
CA TRP A 195 -25.19 15.53 -37.81
C TRP A 195 -26.04 14.38 -37.27
N ARG A 196 -26.88 13.85 -38.14
CA ARG A 196 -27.35 12.46 -38.12
C ARG A 196 -26.71 11.76 -39.29
#